data_AF-A0A933BGS1-F1
#
_entry.id   AF-A0A933BGS1-F1
#
_cell.length_a   1.000
_cell.length_b   1.000
_cell.length_c   1.000
_cell.angle_alpha   90.00
_cell.angle_beta   90.00
_cell.angle_gamma   90.00
#
_symmetry.space_group_name_H-M   'P 1'
#
loop_
_entity.id
_entity.type
_entity.pdbx_description
1 polymer ?
#
loop_
_entity_poly.entity_id
_entity_poly.type
_entity_poly.pdbx_seq_one_letter_code
_entity_poly.pdbx_strand_id
1 'polypeptide(L)'
;MEHLDFLGHFHHPWLMDSSFSETPPDERLDNLIFHPKNQSEGSINVGDYTCDACARKVHFTTNDFLKAFGNSKTRLSTQEHEAACRRRPLRKDKGEAFLDFHCPGCRRPVRLVFEPTEFAMGCYYFTVVALLEGQSPRS
;
A
#
# COMPACT_ATOMS: atom_id res chain seq x y z
N MET A 1 -20.24 12.89 53.31
CA MET A 1 -20.40 11.48 52.93
C MET A 1 -20.73 11.50 51.46
N GLU A 2 -19.71 11.15 50.69
CA GLU A 2 -19.68 10.75 49.27
C GLU A 2 -20.17 11.74 48.19
N HIS A 3 -19.15 12.40 47.63
CA HIS A 3 -19.11 13.07 46.35
C HIS A 3 -19.18 12.05 45.19
N LEU A 4 -19.91 12.43 44.13
CA LEU A 4 -19.71 12.18 42.69
C LEU A 4 -18.65 11.15 42.26
N ASP A 5 -19.02 10.24 41.37
CA ASP A 5 -18.49 10.24 39.99
C ASP A 5 -19.15 9.12 39.16
N PHE A 6 -20.22 9.50 38.44
CA PHE A 6 -20.82 8.68 37.38
C PHE A 6 -20.10 9.02 36.08
N LEU A 7 -18.91 8.46 35.87
CA LEU A 7 -18.23 8.59 34.58
C LEU A 7 -18.95 7.74 33.54
N GLY A 8 -19.72 8.45 32.71
CA GLY A 8 -20.37 7.94 31.53
C GLY A 8 -19.38 7.20 30.63
N HIS A 9 -19.79 6.00 30.22
CA HIS A 9 -19.16 5.28 29.13
C HIS A 9 -19.37 6.09 27.84
N PHE A 10 -18.37 6.90 27.47
CA PHE A 10 -18.28 7.43 26.12
C PHE A 10 -17.94 6.27 25.18
N HIS A 11 -18.97 5.58 24.68
CA HIS A 11 -18.87 4.84 23.44
C HIS A 11 -18.62 5.87 22.32
N HIS A 12 -17.35 6.12 22.00
CA HIS A 12 -16.98 6.87 20.80
C HIS A 12 -17.38 6.06 19.55
N PRO A 13 -18.37 6.49 18.74
CA PRO A 13 -18.80 5.78 17.54
C PRO A 13 -17.84 5.96 16.34
N TRP A 14 -16.69 6.59 16.56
CA TRP A 14 -15.79 7.08 15.50
C TRP A 14 -14.47 6.31 15.38
N LEU A 15 -14.31 5.19 16.08
CA LEU A 15 -13.40 4.12 15.63
C LEU A 15 -14.04 3.42 14.43
N MET A 16 -14.31 4.19 13.38
CA MET A 16 -14.57 3.66 12.06
C MET A 16 -13.29 2.90 11.70
N ASP A 17 -13.44 1.60 11.75
CA ASP A 17 -12.43 0.59 11.52
C ASP A 17 -11.94 0.76 10.08
N SER A 18 -10.96 1.66 9.87
CA SER A 18 -10.17 1.75 8.64
C SER A 18 -9.33 0.48 8.55
N SER A 19 -10.00 -0.65 8.45
CA SER A 19 -9.40 -1.97 8.42
C SER A 19 -8.83 -2.14 7.03
N PHE A 20 -7.51 -2.34 6.98
CA PHE A 20 -6.85 -2.89 5.82
C PHE A 20 -6.98 -4.42 5.87
N SER A 21 -7.37 -5.02 4.76
CA SER A 21 -7.19 -6.45 4.51
C SER A 21 -5.89 -6.66 3.73
N GLU A 22 -5.20 -7.75 4.05
CA GLU A 22 -4.06 -8.21 3.27
C GLU A 22 -4.58 -9.19 2.21
N THR A 23 -4.26 -8.92 0.95
CA THR A 23 -4.64 -9.72 -0.21
C THR A 23 -3.35 -10.26 -0.83
N PRO A 24 -3.31 -11.53 -1.29
CA PRO A 24 -2.18 -12.02 -2.07
C PRO A 24 -1.94 -11.11 -3.30
N PRO A 25 -0.70 -10.62 -3.51
CA PRO A 25 -0.43 -9.68 -4.60
C PRO A 25 -0.82 -10.19 -5.99
N ASP A 26 -0.63 -11.47 -6.26
CA ASP A 26 -0.94 -12.15 -7.53
C ASP A 26 -2.43 -12.21 -7.87
N GLU A 27 -3.33 -11.98 -6.90
CA GLU A 27 -4.76 -11.83 -7.17
C GLU A 27 -5.14 -10.48 -7.77
N ARG A 28 -4.22 -9.50 -7.74
CA ARG A 28 -4.50 -8.10 -8.09
C ARG A 28 -3.50 -7.53 -9.06
N LEU A 29 -2.26 -8.01 -9.03
CA LEU A 29 -1.16 -7.60 -9.89
C LEU A 29 -0.89 -8.68 -10.94
N ASP A 30 -0.80 -8.27 -12.20
CA ASP A 30 -0.41 -9.17 -13.30
C ASP A 30 1.10 -9.46 -13.34
N ASN A 31 1.90 -8.66 -12.64
CA ASN A 31 3.33 -8.87 -12.45
C ASN A 31 3.75 -8.46 -11.04
N LEU A 32 4.56 -9.30 -10.40
CA LEU A 32 5.09 -9.06 -9.06
C LEU A 32 6.54 -8.56 -9.07
N ILE A 33 7.25 -8.73 -10.21
CA ILE A 33 8.68 -8.41 -10.32
C ILE A 33 8.89 -7.26 -11.30
N PHE A 34 9.31 -6.13 -10.75
CA PHE A 34 9.55 -4.89 -11.48
C PHE A 34 11.05 -4.73 -11.72
N HIS A 35 11.54 -5.31 -12.82
CA HIS A 35 12.95 -5.28 -13.21
C HIS A 35 13.20 -4.24 -14.32
N PRO A 36 14.24 -3.38 -14.24
CA PRO A 36 14.49 -2.36 -15.28
C PRO A 36 14.68 -2.95 -16.68
N LYS A 37 15.34 -4.11 -16.79
CA LYS A 37 15.50 -4.86 -18.05
C LYS A 37 14.18 -5.28 -18.72
N ASN A 38 13.07 -5.32 -18.00
CA ASN A 38 11.76 -5.67 -18.56
C ASN A 38 11.10 -4.46 -19.26
N GLN A 39 11.65 -3.25 -19.09
CA GLN A 39 11.27 -2.08 -19.88
C GLN A 39 12.02 -2.14 -21.20
N SER A 40 11.42 -2.78 -22.21
CA SER A 40 11.91 -2.70 -23.59
C SER A 40 11.63 -1.31 -24.18
N GLU A 41 12.41 -0.89 -25.18
CA GLU A 41 12.13 0.34 -25.94
C GLU A 41 10.68 0.31 -26.47
N GLY A 42 9.81 1.13 -25.88
CA GLY A 42 8.39 1.23 -26.23
C GLY A 42 7.39 0.69 -25.19
N SER A 43 7.80 -0.15 -24.24
CA SER A 43 6.93 -0.59 -23.12
C SER A 43 7.34 0.10 -21.83
N ILE A 44 6.60 1.14 -21.47
CA ILE A 44 6.80 1.89 -20.21
C ILE A 44 6.20 1.11 -19.02
N ASN A 45 5.20 0.26 -19.27
CA ASN A 45 4.46 -0.45 -18.23
C ASN A 45 5.08 -1.82 -17.94
N VAL A 46 5.24 -2.12 -16.66
CA VAL A 46 5.85 -3.37 -16.16
C VAL A 46 4.85 -4.21 -15.38
N GLY A 47 3.73 -3.64 -14.91
CA GLY A 47 2.60 -4.38 -14.35
C GLY A 47 1.40 -3.49 -14.02
N ASP A 48 0.24 -4.12 -13.90
CA ASP A 48 -1.06 -3.52 -13.61
C ASP A 48 -1.61 -4.05 -12.28
N TYR A 49 -1.99 -3.15 -11.38
CA TYR A 49 -2.90 -3.45 -10.29
C TYR A 49 -4.35 -3.31 -10.76
N THR A 50 -5.21 -4.28 -10.44
CA THR A 50 -6.65 -4.21 -10.69
C THR A 50 -7.41 -4.11 -9.37
N CYS A 51 -8.16 -3.01 -9.18
CA CYS A 51 -8.98 -2.84 -8.00
C CYS A 51 -10.19 -3.77 -8.00
N ASP A 52 -10.41 -4.52 -6.94
CA ASP A 52 -11.56 -5.42 -6.76
C ASP A 52 -12.91 -4.68 -6.71
N ALA A 53 -12.92 -3.48 -6.14
CA ALA A 53 -14.14 -2.73 -5.87
C ALA A 53 -14.77 -2.13 -7.13
N CYS A 54 -13.92 -1.70 -8.07
CA CYS A 54 -14.36 -0.92 -9.23
C CYS A 54 -13.70 -1.34 -10.55
N ALA A 55 -12.93 -2.43 -10.55
CA ALA A 55 -12.21 -2.99 -11.69
C ALA A 55 -11.22 -2.03 -12.38
N ARG A 56 -10.96 -0.83 -11.83
CA ARG A 56 -10.04 0.13 -12.44
C ARG A 56 -8.61 -0.34 -12.26
N LYS A 57 -7.83 -0.20 -13.33
CA LYS A 57 -6.42 -0.54 -13.36
C LYS A 57 -5.53 0.65 -12.99
N VAL A 58 -4.42 0.35 -12.32
CA VAL A 58 -3.32 1.29 -12.07
C VAL A 58 -2.04 0.67 -12.62
N HIS A 59 -1.41 1.40 -13.53
CA HIS A 59 -0.19 0.97 -14.20
C HIS A 59 1.03 1.35 -13.37
N PHE A 60 1.97 0.42 -13.25
CA PHE A 60 3.23 0.61 -12.56
C PHE A 60 4.42 0.32 -13.47
N THR A 61 5.46 1.11 -13.26
CA THR A 61 6.78 1.01 -13.88
C THR A 61 7.82 0.74 -12.79
N THR A 62 9.02 0.26 -13.16
CA THR A 62 10.11 0.14 -12.17
C THR A 62 10.47 1.50 -11.54
N ASN A 63 10.24 2.60 -12.26
CA ASN A 63 10.54 3.95 -11.76
C ASN A 63 9.60 4.37 -10.62
N ASP A 64 8.36 3.87 -10.58
CA ASP A 64 7.44 4.16 -9.49
C ASP A 64 7.94 3.55 -8.17
N PHE A 65 8.43 2.31 -8.23
CA PHE A 65 9.07 1.64 -7.09
C PHE A 65 10.39 2.31 -6.71
N LEU A 66 11.22 2.71 -7.67
CA LEU A 66 12.48 3.42 -7.40
C LEU A 66 12.22 4.75 -6.67
N LYS A 67 11.23 5.52 -7.11
CA LYS A 67 10.81 6.76 -6.45
C LYS A 67 10.29 6.51 -5.03
N ALA A 68 9.44 5.49 -4.86
CA ALA A 68 8.92 5.12 -3.55
C ALA A 68 10.02 4.66 -2.58
N PHE A 69 11.00 3.90 -3.09
CA PHE A 69 12.16 3.44 -2.34
C PHE A 69 13.06 4.61 -1.91
N GLY A 70 13.38 5.53 -2.82
CA GLY A 70 14.20 6.70 -2.51
C GLY A 70 13.48 7.78 -1.69
N ASN A 71 12.14 7.78 -1.66
CA ASN A 71 11.33 8.80 -1.01
C ASN A 71 10.04 8.18 -0.47
N SER A 72 10.11 7.65 0.75
CA SER A 72 9.04 6.91 1.44
C SER A 72 7.89 7.80 1.93
N LYS A 73 7.43 8.75 1.10
CA LYS A 73 6.27 9.60 1.39
C LYS A 73 4.98 8.85 1.09
N THR A 74 4.14 8.72 2.12
CA THR A 74 2.79 8.20 1.96
C THR A 74 1.87 9.18 1.22
N ARG A 75 1.00 8.65 0.37
CA ARG A 75 -0.14 9.39 -0.21
C ARG A 75 -1.46 9.14 0.54
N LEU A 76 -1.44 8.23 1.51
CA LEU A 76 -2.55 7.99 2.42
C LEU A 76 -2.61 9.09 3.49
N SER A 77 -3.80 9.32 4.05
CA SER A 77 -3.94 10.11 5.26
C SER A 77 -3.18 9.48 6.43
N THR A 78 -2.89 10.26 7.48
CA THR A 78 -2.19 9.77 8.68
C THR A 78 -2.89 8.53 9.26
N GLN A 79 -4.22 8.56 9.39
CA GLN A 79 -5.00 7.45 9.94
C GLN A 79 -4.92 6.19 9.07
N GLU A 80 -5.06 6.32 7.75
CA GLU A 80 -4.95 5.20 6.82
C GLU A 80 -3.53 4.61 6.83
N HIS A 81 -2.51 5.48 6.82
CA HIS A 81 -1.11 5.06 6.86
C HIS A 81 -0.79 4.28 8.13
N GLU A 82 -1.23 4.77 9.30
CA GLU A 82 -1.09 4.10 10.59
C GLU A 82 -1.85 2.77 10.64
N ALA A 83 -3.06 2.73 10.07
CA ALA A 83 -3.83 1.49 9.99
C ALA A 83 -3.12 0.43 9.14
N ALA A 84 -2.59 0.81 7.98
CA ALA A 84 -1.80 -0.07 7.13
C ALA A 84 -0.52 -0.55 7.84
N CYS A 85 0.21 0.35 8.53
CA CYS A 85 1.41 0.02 9.31
C CYS A 85 1.10 -0.96 10.46
N ARG A 86 -0.04 -0.79 11.15
CA ARG A 86 -0.47 -1.72 12.20
C ARG A 86 -0.86 -3.08 11.63
N ARG A 87 -1.55 -3.09 10.49
CA ARG A 87 -2.02 -4.34 9.85
C ARG A 87 -0.87 -5.21 9.36
N ARG A 88 0.14 -4.59 8.77
CA ARG A 88 1.36 -5.26 8.29
C ARG A 88 2.57 -4.34 8.48
N PRO A 89 3.26 -4.45 9.62
CA PRO A 89 4.50 -3.72 9.85
C PRO A 89 5.57 -4.12 8.83
N LEU A 90 6.41 -3.17 8.40
CA LEU A 90 7.51 -3.45 7.46
C LEU A 90 8.65 -4.21 8.15
N ARG A 91 9.14 -5.25 7.49
CA ARG A 91 10.31 -6.04 7.89
C ARG A 91 11.59 -5.30 7.51
N LYS A 92 12.11 -4.52 8.45
CA LYS A 92 13.34 -3.73 8.28
C LYS A 92 14.56 -4.59 7.95
N ASP A 93 14.62 -5.81 8.48
CA ASP A 93 15.68 -6.79 8.22
C ASP A 93 15.71 -7.27 6.76
N LYS A 94 14.58 -7.19 6.06
CA LYS A 94 14.45 -7.49 4.63
C LYS A 94 14.55 -6.25 3.74
N GLY A 95 14.73 -5.07 4.32
CA GLY A 95 14.71 -3.81 3.57
C GLY A 95 13.34 -3.53 2.93
N GLU A 96 12.24 -4.05 3.48
CA GLU A 96 10.89 -3.80 2.94
C GLU A 96 10.60 -2.30 2.88
N ALA A 97 10.05 -1.87 1.75
CA ALA A 97 9.54 -0.54 1.50
C ALA A 97 8.06 -0.60 1.07
N PHE A 98 7.44 0.57 0.89
CA PHE A 98 6.04 0.65 0.54
C PHE A 98 5.74 1.69 -0.55
N LEU A 99 4.66 1.45 -1.29
CA LEU A 99 4.06 2.38 -2.23
C LEU A 99 2.58 2.53 -1.90
N ASP A 100 2.22 3.73 -1.43
CA ASP A 100 0.89 4.10 -0.97
C ASP A 100 0.15 4.91 -2.04
N PHE A 101 -1.09 4.57 -2.33
CA PHE A 101 -1.95 5.29 -3.27
C PHE A 101 -3.44 5.09 -2.98
N HIS A 102 -4.29 5.91 -3.59
CA HIS A 102 -5.73 5.68 -3.64
C HIS A 102 -6.13 5.21 -5.03
N CYS A 103 -7.00 4.21 -5.11
CA CYS A 103 -7.56 3.77 -6.38
C CYS A 103 -8.24 4.96 -7.10
N PRO A 104 -7.89 5.25 -8.36
CA PRO A 104 -8.43 6.41 -9.09
C PRO A 104 -9.91 6.25 -9.47
N GLY A 105 -10.53 5.09 -9.24
CA GLY A 105 -11.96 4.86 -9.48
C GLY A 105 -12.80 5.10 -8.24
N CYS A 106 -12.54 4.34 -7.17
CA CYS A 106 -13.37 4.31 -5.96
C CYS A 106 -12.69 4.97 -4.74
N ARG A 107 -11.52 5.58 -4.93
CA ARG A 107 -10.71 6.22 -3.87
C ARG A 107 -10.32 5.30 -2.72
N ARG A 108 -10.44 3.98 -2.89
CA ARG A 108 -9.99 2.97 -1.92
C ARG A 108 -8.50 3.14 -1.63
N PRO A 109 -8.06 3.23 -0.36
CA PRO A 109 -6.65 3.32 -0.03
C PRO A 109 -5.97 1.96 -0.23
N VAL A 110 -4.79 1.97 -0.82
CA VAL A 110 -4.02 0.78 -1.19
C VAL A 110 -2.55 0.99 -0.80
N ARG A 111 -1.94 -0.05 -0.23
CA ARG A 111 -0.50 -0.14 0.01
C ARG A 111 0.07 -1.35 -0.70
N LEU A 112 1.10 -1.15 -1.51
CA LEU A 112 2.00 -2.21 -1.93
C LEU A 112 3.19 -2.24 -0.99
N VAL A 113 3.54 -3.43 -0.49
CA VAL A 113 4.81 -3.68 0.20
C VAL A 113 5.72 -4.42 -0.75
N PHE A 114 6.96 -3.96 -0.87
CA PHE A 114 7.92 -4.54 -1.80
C PHE A 114 9.32 -4.63 -1.21
N GLU A 115 10.09 -5.59 -1.71
CA GLU A 115 11.48 -5.82 -1.35
C GLU A 115 12.38 -5.36 -2.52
N PRO A 116 13.33 -4.43 -2.29
CA PRO A 116 14.34 -4.07 -3.26
C PRO A 116 15.44 -5.15 -3.30
N THR A 117 15.93 -5.48 -4.49
CA THR A 117 17.13 -6.31 -4.66
C THR A 117 18.10 -5.62 -5.60
N GLU A 118 19.30 -5.33 -5.10
CA GLU A 118 20.38 -4.76 -5.89
C GLU A 118 20.98 -5.82 -6.81
N PHE A 119 21.10 -5.52 -8.10
CA PHE A 119 21.70 -6.44 -9.07
C PHE A 119 22.95 -5.87 -9.76
N ALA A 120 23.19 -4.56 -9.69
CA ALA A 120 24.40 -3.92 -10.20
C ALA A 120 24.58 -2.51 -9.63
N MET A 121 25.56 -2.29 -8.76
CA MET A 121 26.03 -0.97 -8.27
C MET A 121 24.98 0.16 -8.31
N GLY A 122 23.99 0.10 -7.41
CA GLY A 122 22.91 1.09 -7.31
C GLY A 122 21.71 0.86 -8.24
N CYS A 123 21.71 -0.23 -9.01
CA CYS A 123 20.57 -0.67 -9.80
C CYS A 123 19.78 -1.73 -9.03
N TYR A 124 18.46 -1.53 -8.95
CA TYR A 124 17.55 -2.37 -8.20
C TYR A 124 16.43 -2.92 -9.09
N TYR A 125 15.99 -4.13 -8.79
CA TYR A 125 14.64 -4.59 -9.13
C TYR A 125 13.82 -4.71 -7.86
N PHE A 126 12.50 -4.74 -8.01
CA PHE A 126 11.58 -4.76 -6.87
C PHE A 126 10.61 -5.92 -6.98
N THR A 127 10.38 -6.61 -5.87
CA THR A 127 9.41 -7.69 -5.78
C THR A 127 8.29 -7.28 -4.84
N VAL A 128 7.04 -7.27 -5.32
CA VAL A 128 5.88 -7.02 -4.45
C VAL A 128 5.64 -8.26 -3.59
N VAL A 129 5.63 -8.08 -2.27
CA VAL A 129 5.52 -9.18 -1.29
C VAL A 129 4.22 -9.14 -0.50
N ALA A 130 3.55 -7.99 -0.43
CA ALA A 130 2.21 -7.90 0.14
C ALA A 130 1.42 -6.75 -0.50
N LEU A 131 0.11 -6.91 -0.52
CA LEU A 131 -0.85 -5.90 -0.92
C LEU A 131 -1.86 -5.72 0.21
N LEU A 132 -2.06 -4.46 0.62
CA LEU A 132 -3.08 -4.10 1.59
C LEU A 132 -4.11 -3.22 0.91
N GLU A 133 -5.38 -3.56 1.07
CA GLU A 133 -6.51 -2.79 0.55
C GLU A 133 -7.37 -2.36 1.75
N GLY A 134 -7.59 -1.05 1.92
CA GLY A 134 -8.50 -0.55 2.94
C GLY A 134 -9.95 -0.53 2.45
N GLN A 135 -10.87 -0.13 3.32
CA GLN A 135 -12.26 0.06 2.92
C GLN A 135 -12.40 1.32 2.06
N SER A 136 -13.28 1.28 1.06
CA SER A 136 -13.66 2.49 0.32
C SER A 136 -14.36 3.46 1.28
N PRO A 137 -14.08 4.77 1.21
CA PRO A 137 -14.93 5.75 1.88
C PRO A 137 -16.34 5.57 1.32
N ARG A 138 -17.31 5.22 2.17
CA ARG A 138 -18.72 5.19 1.75
C ARG A 138 -19.06 6.61 1.29
N SER A 139 -19.41 6.72 0.00
CA SER A 139 -19.93 7.94 -0.61
C SER A 139 -21.22 8.39 0.04
#